data_AF-A0A150HH58-F1
#
_entry.id   AF-A0A150HH58-F1
#
_cell.length_a   1.000
_cell.length_b   1.000
_cell.length_c   1.000
_cell.angle_alpha   90.00
_cell.angle_beta   90.00
_cell.angle_gamma   90.00
#
_symmetry.space_group_name_H-M   'P 1'
#
loop_
_entity.id
_entity.type
_entity.pdbx_description
1 polymer ?
#
loop_
_entity_poly.entity_id
_entity_poly.type
_entity_poly.pdbx_seq_one_letter_code
_entity_poly.pdbx_strand_id
1 'polypeptide(L)'
;MPNTARVIRSIPFWVLVGGSLVAVGGGVYLLVDKLTVMASTLADGTATGVEVYAGQIWAVLGAILIGVGLIGLALALTLGTIGSIARGVTPSVVAEEIDVVEVVEPVTSAAPVAETVTSPVSKTDEPAQAAPERPTV
;
A
#
# COMPACT_ATOMS: atom_id res chain seq x y z
N MET A 1 -10.55 -8.18 0.48
CA MET A 1 -10.13 -7.54 -0.78
C MET A 1 -8.61 -7.41 -0.78
N PRO A 2 -7.87 -7.91 -1.78
CA PRO A 2 -6.41 -7.76 -1.85
C PRO A 2 -6.01 -6.31 -2.18
N ASN A 3 -5.11 -5.72 -1.39
CA ASN A 3 -4.72 -4.29 -1.48
C ASN A 3 -3.66 -4.00 -2.57
N THR A 4 -3.86 -4.44 -3.80
CA THR A 4 -2.89 -4.26 -4.92
C THR A 4 -2.72 -2.80 -5.37
N ALA A 5 -3.67 -1.92 -5.07
CA ALA A 5 -3.66 -0.51 -5.46
C ALA A 5 -2.49 0.33 -4.89
N ARG A 6 -1.74 -0.18 -3.88
CA ARG A 6 -0.78 0.65 -3.12
C ARG A 6 0.69 0.56 -3.58
N VAL A 7 1.10 -0.43 -4.39
CA VAL A 7 2.54 -0.72 -4.66
C VAL A 7 3.35 0.48 -5.18
N ILE A 8 2.89 1.17 -6.23
CA ILE A 8 3.63 2.32 -6.83
C ILE A 8 3.65 3.57 -5.92
N ARG A 9 2.72 3.66 -4.96
CA ARG A 9 2.72 4.69 -3.89
C ARG A 9 3.29 4.17 -2.57
N SER A 10 3.84 2.96 -2.53
CA SER A 10 4.32 2.36 -1.30
C SER A 10 5.71 2.88 -0.97
N ILE A 11 5.92 3.23 0.30
CA ILE A 11 7.23 3.56 0.87
C ILE A 11 8.29 2.49 0.50
N PRO A 12 8.05 1.17 0.65
CA PRO A 12 9.05 0.16 0.27
C PRO A 12 9.45 0.18 -1.21
N PHE A 13 8.53 0.49 -2.14
CA PHE A 13 8.88 0.64 -3.56
C PHE A 13 9.83 1.83 -3.78
N TRP A 14 9.56 2.98 -3.17
CA TRP A 14 10.42 4.16 -3.29
C TRP A 14 11.74 4.02 -2.54
N VAL A 15 11.79 3.27 -1.43
CA VAL A 15 13.03 2.88 -0.76
C VAL A 15 13.86 1.96 -1.65
N LEU A 16 13.23 0.98 -2.34
CA LEU A 16 13.93 0.12 -3.30
C LEU A 16 14.50 0.93 -4.47
N VAL A 17 13.69 1.77 -5.12
CA VAL A 17 14.14 2.61 -6.24
C VAL A 17 15.23 3.60 -5.81
N GLY A 18 14.97 4.40 -4.78
CA GLY A 18 15.90 5.41 -4.27
C GLY A 18 17.20 4.79 -3.75
N GLY A 19 17.10 3.72 -2.96
CA GLY A 19 18.25 2.96 -2.48
C GLY A 19 19.07 2.34 -3.62
N SER A 20 18.42 1.85 -4.68
CA SER A 20 19.09 1.35 -5.89
C SER A 20 19.85 2.45 -6.62
N LEU A 21 19.23 3.62 -6.83
CA LEU A 21 19.90 4.77 -7.46
C LEU A 21 21.10 5.27 -6.62
N VAL A 22 20.94 5.33 -5.29
CA VAL A 22 22.03 5.72 -4.37
C VAL A 22 23.15 4.69 -4.39
N ALA A 23 22.85 3.39 -4.44
CA ALA A 23 23.85 2.32 -4.54
C ALA A 23 24.62 2.38 -5.87
N VAL A 24 23.94 2.57 -7.00
CA VAL A 24 24.62 2.77 -8.30
C VAL A 24 25.47 4.05 -8.28
N GLY A 25 24.90 5.20 -7.89
CA GLY A 25 25.60 6.49 -7.90
C GLY A 25 26.81 6.51 -6.97
N GLY A 26 26.64 6.05 -5.72
CA GLY A 26 27.73 5.94 -4.76
C GLY A 26 28.78 4.90 -5.17
N GLY A 27 28.36 3.77 -5.76
CA GLY A 27 29.25 2.75 -6.28
C GLY A 27 30.11 3.24 -7.44
N VAL A 28 29.51 3.94 -8.42
CA VAL A 28 30.24 4.59 -9.53
C VAL A 28 31.19 5.66 -9.00
N TYR A 29 30.74 6.52 -8.09
CA TYR A 29 31.58 7.56 -7.49
C TYR A 29 32.83 6.98 -6.82
N LEU A 30 32.66 5.99 -5.94
CA LEU A 30 33.78 5.34 -5.24
C LEU A 30 34.72 4.59 -6.20
N LEU A 31 34.17 3.93 -7.22
CA LEU A 31 34.97 3.22 -8.22
C LEU A 31 35.82 4.18 -9.05
N VAL A 32 35.23 5.27 -9.56
CA VAL A 32 35.94 6.26 -10.37
C VAL A 32 37.00 6.98 -9.54
N ASP A 33 36.66 7.47 -8.35
CA ASP A 33 37.59 8.14 -7.43
C ASP A 33 38.87 7.30 -7.18
N LYS A 34 38.71 6.01 -6.86
CA LYS A 34 39.84 5.15 -6.54
C LYS A 34 40.67 4.76 -7.77
N LEU A 35 40.03 4.54 -8.92
CA LEU A 35 40.76 4.31 -10.17
C LEU A 35 41.52 5.57 -10.63
N THR A 36 40.94 6.76 -10.47
CA THR A 36 41.61 8.03 -10.77
C THR A 36 42.81 8.27 -9.85
N VAL A 37 42.67 8.07 -8.53
CA VAL A 37 43.78 8.24 -7.58
C VAL A 37 44.94 7.29 -7.89
N MET A 38 44.67 6.01 -8.14
CA MET A 38 45.72 5.06 -8.56
C MET A 38 46.37 5.48 -9.88
N ALA A 39 45.59 5.90 -10.88
CA ALA A 39 46.11 6.31 -12.17
C ALA A 39 47.04 7.53 -12.04
N SER A 40 46.68 8.52 -11.22
CA SER A 40 47.54 9.68 -10.95
C SER A 40 48.81 9.31 -10.19
N THR A 41 48.72 8.55 -9.09
CA THR A 41 49.92 8.25 -8.28
C THR A 41 50.88 7.29 -8.99
N LEU A 42 50.38 6.44 -9.89
CA LEU A 42 51.21 5.64 -10.80
C LEU A 42 51.88 6.49 -11.89
N ALA A 43 51.19 7.49 -12.45
CA ALA A 43 51.76 8.40 -13.44
C ALA A 43 52.83 9.32 -12.83
N ASP A 44 52.59 9.81 -11.62
CA ASP A 44 53.49 10.71 -10.87
C ASP A 44 54.62 9.96 -10.14
N GLY A 45 54.61 8.63 -10.14
CA GLY A 45 55.61 7.78 -9.47
C GLY A 45 55.54 7.81 -7.93
N THR A 46 54.46 8.34 -7.36
CA THR A 46 54.25 8.51 -5.91
C THR A 46 53.45 7.39 -5.26
N ALA A 47 52.99 6.40 -6.04
CA ALA A 47 52.12 5.32 -5.58
C ALA A 47 52.66 4.56 -4.37
N THR A 48 51.96 4.68 -3.24
CA THR A 48 52.21 3.90 -2.03
C THR A 48 51.36 2.62 -2.00
N GLY A 49 51.75 1.67 -1.15
CA GLY A 49 50.96 0.46 -0.92
C GLY A 49 49.53 0.74 -0.43
N VAL A 50 49.27 1.90 0.17
CA VAL A 50 47.92 2.28 0.65
C VAL A 50 47.01 2.61 -0.53
N GLU A 51 47.44 3.44 -1.48
CA GLU A 51 46.61 3.77 -2.64
C GLU A 51 46.27 2.54 -3.48
N VAL A 52 47.21 1.59 -3.62
CA VAL A 52 47.00 0.37 -4.42
C VAL A 52 46.17 -0.67 -3.65
N TYR A 53 46.62 -1.15 -2.49
CA TYR A 53 45.94 -2.25 -1.79
C TYR A 53 44.63 -1.82 -1.11
N ALA A 54 44.62 -0.69 -0.40
CA ALA A 54 43.38 -0.22 0.21
C ALA A 54 42.43 0.29 -0.87
N GLY A 55 42.94 1.03 -1.86
CA GLY A 55 42.14 1.52 -2.98
C GLY A 55 41.45 0.40 -3.78
N GLN A 56 42.10 -0.76 -3.94
CA GLN A 56 41.50 -1.91 -4.65
C GLN A 56 40.27 -2.44 -3.91
N ILE A 57 40.30 -2.54 -2.58
CA ILE A 57 39.14 -3.00 -1.80
C ILE A 57 37.99 -1.98 -1.88
N TRP A 58 38.28 -0.68 -1.86
CA TRP A 58 37.27 0.36 -2.08
C TRP A 58 36.67 0.33 -3.49
N ALA A 59 37.49 0.07 -4.53
CA ALA A 59 37.01 -0.09 -5.89
C ALA A 59 36.11 -1.33 -6.05
N VAL A 60 36.49 -2.47 -5.45
CA VAL A 60 35.66 -3.69 -5.42
C VAL A 60 34.33 -3.43 -4.69
N LEU A 61 34.35 -2.73 -3.56
CA LEU A 61 33.13 -2.32 -2.86
C LEU A 61 32.24 -1.43 -3.76
N GLY A 62 32.83 -0.48 -4.49
CA GLY A 62 32.14 0.34 -5.47
C GLY A 62 31.47 -0.50 -6.56
N ALA A 63 32.18 -1.47 -7.14
CA ALA A 63 31.64 -2.39 -8.13
C ALA A 63 30.49 -3.27 -7.58
N ILE A 64 30.57 -3.73 -6.33
CA ILE A 64 29.49 -4.47 -5.66
C ILE A 64 28.26 -3.58 -5.47
N LEU A 65 28.43 -2.33 -5.04
CA LEU A 65 27.33 -1.37 -4.88
C LEU A 65 26.62 -1.09 -6.22
N ILE A 66 27.36 -0.97 -7.32
CA ILE A 66 26.79 -0.88 -8.68
C ILE A 66 25.96 -2.13 -8.99
N GLY A 67 26.52 -3.32 -8.80
CA GLY A 67 25.84 -4.59 -9.08
C GLY A 67 24.54 -4.76 -8.29
N VAL A 68 24.58 -4.51 -6.97
CA VAL A 68 23.41 -4.55 -6.09
C VAL A 68 22.37 -3.50 -6.48
N GLY A 69 22.81 -2.29 -6.80
CA GLY A 69 21.92 -1.22 -7.26
C GLY A 69 21.23 -1.53 -8.59
N LEU A 70 21.93 -2.13 -9.56
CA LEU A 70 21.33 -2.58 -10.82
C LEU A 70 20.34 -3.72 -10.63
N ILE A 71 20.64 -4.68 -9.74
CA ILE A 71 19.71 -5.76 -9.37
C ILE A 71 18.44 -5.18 -8.71
N GLY A 72 18.60 -4.25 -7.76
CA GLY A 72 17.47 -3.58 -7.10
C GLY A 72 16.61 -2.78 -8.08
N LEU A 73 17.22 -2.13 -9.06
CA LEU A 73 16.52 -1.40 -10.13
C LEU A 73 15.76 -2.35 -11.07
N ALA A 74 16.35 -3.49 -11.45
CA ALA A 74 15.67 -4.52 -12.23
C ALA A 74 14.47 -5.14 -11.49
N LEU A 75 14.60 -5.38 -10.18
CA LEU A 75 13.50 -5.81 -9.32
C LEU A 75 12.40 -4.74 -9.22
N ALA A 76 12.78 -3.46 -9.07
CA ALA A 76 11.82 -2.36 -9.02
C ALA A 76 11.04 -2.22 -10.34
N LEU A 77 11.71 -2.34 -11.50
CA LEU A 77 11.05 -2.37 -12.81
C LEU A 77 10.08 -3.55 -12.92
N THR A 78 10.48 -4.74 -12.45
CA THR A 78 9.65 -5.95 -12.48
C THR A 78 8.40 -5.82 -11.59
N LEU A 79 8.53 -5.25 -10.39
CA LEU A 79 7.38 -4.93 -9.53
C LEU A 79 6.50 -3.83 -10.13
N GLY A 80 7.10 -2.86 -10.82
CA GLY A 80 6.41 -1.78 -11.52
C GLY A 80 5.56 -2.29 -12.68
N THR A 81 6.08 -3.18 -13.52
CA THR A 81 5.32 -3.77 -14.64
C THR A 81 4.17 -4.65 -14.15
N ILE A 82 4.41 -5.54 -13.18
CA ILE A 82 3.36 -6.36 -12.55
C ILE A 82 2.29 -5.47 -11.91
N GLY A 83 2.69 -4.45 -11.15
CA GLY A 83 1.77 -3.51 -10.49
C GLY A 83 0.98 -2.62 -11.46
N SER A 84 1.54 -2.33 -12.63
CA SER A 84 0.85 -1.61 -13.72
C SER A 84 -0.24 -2.49 -14.35
N ILE A 85 0.10 -3.71 -14.77
CA ILE A 85 -0.84 -4.67 -15.37
C ILE A 85 -1.99 -4.98 -14.41
N ALA A 86 -1.69 -5.25 -13.13
CA ALA A 86 -2.70 -5.55 -12.11
C ALA A 86 -3.70 -4.41 -11.85
N ARG A 87 -3.34 -3.16 -12.20
CA ARG A 87 -4.21 -1.98 -12.06
C ARG A 87 -5.09 -1.75 -13.29
N GLY A 88 -4.67 -2.19 -14.47
CA GLY A 88 -5.48 -2.10 -15.69
C GLY A 88 -6.75 -2.97 -15.67
N VAL A 89 -6.86 -3.92 -14.73
CA VAL A 89 -7.95 -4.90 -14.64
C VAL A 89 -9.08 -4.46 -13.69
N THR A 90 -8.91 -3.41 -12.87
CA THR A 90 -10.03 -2.89 -12.07
C THR A 90 -11.00 -2.13 -12.98
N PRO A 91 -12.25 -2.61 -13.18
CA PRO A 91 -13.21 -1.90 -14.00
C PRO A 91 -13.49 -0.52 -13.40
N SER A 92 -13.46 0.51 -14.24
CA SER A 92 -13.96 1.82 -13.84
C SER A 92 -15.46 1.71 -13.64
N VAL A 93 -15.87 1.60 -12.37
CA VAL A 93 -17.27 1.86 -11.99
C VAL A 93 -17.46 3.35 -12.17
N VAL A 94 -17.95 3.73 -13.36
CA VAL A 94 -18.55 5.04 -13.58
C VAL A 94 -19.72 5.09 -12.60
N ALA A 95 -19.62 5.98 -11.61
CA ALA A 95 -20.76 6.31 -10.78
C ALA A 95 -21.77 7.04 -11.68
N GLU A 96 -22.77 6.30 -12.14
CA GLU A 96 -23.97 6.92 -12.71
C GLU A 96 -24.64 7.69 -11.58
N GLU A 97 -24.57 9.03 -11.67
CA GLU A 97 -25.16 9.93 -10.70
C GLU A 97 -26.68 9.86 -10.87
N ILE A 98 -27.32 9.02 -10.05
CA ILE A 98 -28.77 8.89 -10.01
C ILE A 98 -29.33 10.19 -9.44
N ASP A 99 -29.73 11.09 -10.33
CA ASP A 99 -30.49 12.29 -10.01
C ASP A 99 -31.86 11.88 -9.46
N VAL A 100 -31.97 11.82 -8.14
CA VAL A 100 -33.24 11.59 -7.45
C VAL A 100 -34.02 12.91 -7.48
N VAL A 101 -34.80 13.10 -8.54
CA VAL A 101 -35.78 14.19 -8.62
C VAL A 101 -36.85 13.95 -7.55
N GLU A 102 -36.70 14.62 -6.42
CA GLU A 102 -37.71 14.67 -5.36
C GLU A 102 -38.97 15.38 -5.89
N VAL A 103 -39.99 14.60 -6.22
CA VAL A 103 -41.31 15.14 -6.58
C VAL A 103 -41.97 15.65 -5.31
N VAL A 104 -41.81 16.94 -5.05
CA VAL A 104 -42.53 17.65 -3.99
C VAL A 104 -44.00 17.80 -4.38
N GLU A 105 -44.85 16.89 -3.89
CA GLU A 105 -46.30 17.04 -4.00
C GLU A 105 -46.79 18.19 -3.10
N PRO A 106 -47.67 19.09 -3.58
CA PRO A 106 -48.10 20.26 -2.82
C PRO A 106 -49.03 19.86 -1.67
N VAL A 107 -48.61 20.17 -0.44
CA VAL A 107 -49.36 19.92 0.79
C VAL A 107 -50.68 20.71 0.81
N THR A 108 -51.82 20.01 0.79
CA THR A 108 -53.12 20.60 1.13
C THR A 108 -53.53 20.16 2.54
N SER A 109 -53.85 21.14 3.39
CA SER A 109 -54.14 20.94 4.81
C SER A 109 -55.64 20.93 5.06
N ALA A 110 -56.15 19.85 5.67
CA ALA A 110 -57.43 19.82 6.37
C ALA A 110 -57.45 18.69 7.41
N ALA A 111 -57.88 19.01 8.63
CA ALA A 111 -58.08 18.10 9.76
C ALA A 111 -59.23 18.66 10.63
N PRO A 112 -59.79 17.94 11.63
CA PRO A 112 -59.68 16.52 12.00
C PRO A 112 -61.08 15.84 12.09
N VAL A 113 -61.30 14.91 13.06
CA VAL A 113 -62.57 14.22 13.47
C VAL A 113 -62.86 12.90 12.70
N ALA A 114 -63.22 11.76 13.31
CA ALA A 114 -63.57 11.41 14.70
C ALA A 114 -62.91 10.11 15.21
N GLU A 115 -62.81 9.95 16.53
CA GLU A 115 -62.65 8.63 17.17
C GLU A 115 -63.88 7.73 16.96
N THR A 116 -63.65 6.42 16.87
CA THR A 116 -64.64 5.42 17.33
C THR A 116 -63.90 4.25 17.96
N VAL A 117 -64.05 4.11 19.27
CA VAL A 117 -63.44 3.06 20.09
C VAL A 117 -64.45 1.95 20.31
N THR A 118 -64.13 0.70 19.93
CA THR A 118 -64.44 -0.46 20.79
C THR A 118 -63.59 -1.70 20.45
N SER A 119 -62.89 -2.19 21.46
CA SER A 119 -62.24 -3.52 21.53
C SER A 119 -63.14 -4.47 22.34
N PRO A 120 -62.69 -5.67 22.78
CA PRO A 120 -62.18 -6.83 22.04
C PRO A 120 -63.09 -8.07 22.27
N VAL A 121 -62.76 -9.24 21.68
CA VAL A 121 -63.31 -10.54 22.13
C VAL A 121 -62.18 -11.51 22.54
N SER A 122 -62.43 -12.15 23.68
CA SER A 122 -61.51 -12.80 24.62
C SER A 122 -60.75 -14.05 24.17
N LYS A 123 -59.67 -14.32 24.92
CA LYS A 123 -59.06 -15.65 25.14
C LYS A 123 -59.95 -16.51 26.05
N THR A 124 -59.77 -17.83 26.00
CA THR A 124 -60.07 -18.87 27.03
C THR A 124 -59.80 -20.25 26.38
N ASP A 125 -59.22 -21.32 26.97
CA ASP A 125 -58.44 -21.56 28.21
C ASP A 125 -57.65 -22.89 28.00
N GLU A 126 -56.37 -23.05 28.37
CA GLU A 126 -55.80 -23.46 29.68
C GLU A 126 -55.57 -25.00 29.78
N PRO A 127 -54.94 -25.60 30.84
CA PRO A 127 -53.49 -25.82 30.97
C PRO A 127 -53.02 -27.30 31.03
N ALA A 128 -51.70 -27.48 31.18
CA ALA A 128 -51.12 -28.57 32.00
C ALA A 128 -49.94 -28.06 32.88
N GLN A 129 -50.05 -28.21 34.21
CA GLN A 129 -48.97 -28.05 35.22
C GLN A 129 -48.16 -29.37 35.34
N ALA A 130 -47.04 -29.57 36.06
CA ALA A 130 -46.26 -28.89 37.11
C ALA A 130 -44.75 -29.29 36.93
N ALA A 131 -43.68 -28.54 37.24
CA ALA A 131 -43.17 -27.96 38.52
C ALA A 131 -42.81 -28.99 39.62
N PRO A 132 -41.81 -28.77 40.52
CA PRO A 132 -40.81 -27.68 40.64
C PRO A 132 -39.33 -28.16 40.87
N GLU A 133 -38.35 -27.24 40.91
CA GLU A 133 -37.36 -26.95 42.02
C GLU A 133 -35.96 -26.75 41.36
N ARG A 134 -34.89 -26.14 41.94
CA ARG A 134 -34.70 -25.01 42.90
C ARG A 134 -33.23 -24.52 42.76
N PRO A 135 -32.91 -23.21 42.86
CA PRO A 135 -31.51 -22.73 42.83
C PRO A 135 -30.83 -22.70 44.21
N THR A 136 -29.50 -22.86 44.24
CA THR A 136 -28.62 -22.48 45.37
C THR A 136 -27.24 -22.04 44.89
N VAL A 137 -26.87 -20.81 45.31
CA VAL A 137 -25.53 -20.22 45.57
C VAL A 137 -24.33 -20.77 44.79
#